data_AF-A0A831UQM8-F1
#
_entry.id   AF-A0A831UQM8-F1
#
_cell.length_a   1.000
_cell.length_b   1.000
_cell.length_c   1.000
_cell.angle_alpha   90.00
_cell.angle_beta   90.00
_cell.angle_gamma   90.00
#
_symmetry.space_group_name_H-M   'P 1'
#
loop_
_entity.id
_entity.type
_entity.pdbx_description
1 polymer ?
#
loop_
_entity_poly.entity_id
_entity_poly.type
_entity_poly.pdbx_seq_one_letter_code
_entity_poly.pdbx_strand_id
1 'polypeptide(L)'
;MEASTATQAIRISARLPNTQTCHEGTLLNASREGLVVRLDTGEALRALREGASLLVTINSAEAAYELTTQVRYIDGTVLNLQIVSPPKRLDRRRNRRYPVNLPVVLTPIKPAESADSDEPEALQARGVNISRSGMRLIVPQALAVGSVVELSFSLLNAEQPVRAKAEVRYARELSSGQWAIGVRFTEMARTDAHWLVRLFP
;
A
#
# COMPACT_ATOMS: atom_id res chain seq x y z
N MET A 1 3.88 16.28 30.56
CA MET A 1 3.54 16.53 29.15
C MET A 1 3.16 15.20 28.54
N GLU A 2 1.87 14.86 28.58
CA GLU A 2 1.37 13.65 27.93
C GLU A 2 1.28 13.93 26.42
N ALA A 3 2.04 13.17 25.64
CA ALA A 3 1.94 13.20 24.20
C ALA A 3 0.58 12.61 23.81
N SER A 4 -0.37 13.49 23.51
CA SER A 4 -1.64 13.15 22.87
C SER A 4 -1.31 12.48 21.53
N THR A 5 -1.30 11.15 21.53
CA THR A 5 -1.09 10.36 20.33
C THR A 5 -2.43 10.42 19.61
N ALA A 6 -2.57 11.39 18.70
CA ALA A 6 -3.75 11.51 17.86
C ALA A 6 -3.99 10.16 17.19
N THR A 7 -5.00 9.43 17.68
CA THR A 7 -5.33 8.10 17.18
C THR A 7 -5.89 8.32 15.79
N GLN A 8 -5.07 8.05 14.77
CA GLN A 8 -5.46 8.21 13.38
C GLN A 8 -6.72 7.37 13.13
N ALA A 9 -7.80 8.05 12.71
CA ALA A 9 -9.08 7.41 12.46
C ALA A 9 -8.93 6.28 11.42
N ILE A 10 -9.21 5.04 11.83
CA ILE A 10 -9.11 3.87 10.94
C ILE A 10 -10.34 3.86 10.04
N ARG A 11 -10.12 3.94 8.73
CA ARG A 11 -11.21 3.96 7.74
C ARG A 11 -11.71 2.56 7.46
N ILE A 12 -13.02 2.42 7.27
CA ILE A 12 -13.66 1.16 6.93
C ILE A 12 -14.57 1.34 5.73
N SER A 13 -14.76 0.26 4.98
CA SER A 13 -15.83 0.16 4.00
C SER A 13 -16.71 -1.04 4.31
N ALA A 14 -18.03 -0.84 4.31
CA ALA A 14 -19.04 -1.84 4.59
C ALA A 14 -19.88 -2.10 3.34
N ARG A 15 -19.96 -3.37 2.92
CA ARG A 15 -20.68 -3.80 1.72
C ARG A 15 -21.70 -4.87 2.09
N LEU A 16 -22.92 -4.77 1.56
CA LEU A 16 -23.90 -5.85 1.74
C LEU A 16 -23.60 -6.96 0.71
N PRO A 17 -23.66 -8.25 1.08
CA PRO A 17 -23.29 -9.36 0.19
C PRO A 17 -24.03 -9.41 -1.16
N ASN A 18 -25.23 -8.83 -1.22
CA ASN A 18 -26.12 -8.90 -2.39
C ASN A 18 -26.35 -7.54 -3.05
N THR A 19 -25.60 -6.50 -2.67
CA THR A 19 -25.69 -5.19 -3.30
C THR A 19 -24.32 -4.78 -3.81
N GLN A 20 -24.31 -3.96 -4.87
CA GLN A 20 -23.11 -3.24 -5.28
C GLN A 20 -22.86 -2.00 -4.42
N THR A 21 -23.66 -1.78 -3.37
CA THR A 21 -23.53 -0.60 -2.51
C THR A 21 -22.41 -0.80 -1.51
N CYS A 22 -21.48 0.15 -1.51
CA CYS A 22 -20.37 0.23 -0.59
C CYS A 22 -20.51 1.51 0.22
N HIS A 23 -20.47 1.39 1.53
CA HIS A 23 -20.62 2.52 2.44
C HIS A 23 -19.32 2.72 3.22
N GLU A 24 -18.75 3.90 3.07
CA GLU A 24 -17.54 4.30 3.77
C GLU A 24 -17.85 4.74 5.22
N GLY A 25 -16.88 4.56 6.10
CA GLY A 25 -17.03 4.92 7.50
C GLY A 25 -15.72 4.91 8.27
N THR A 26 -15.85 4.99 9.59
CA THR A 26 -14.74 5.02 10.55
C THR A 26 -14.94 3.94 11.60
N LEU A 27 -13.88 3.20 11.90
CA LEU A 27 -13.84 2.27 13.03
C LEU A 27 -13.65 3.06 14.32
N LEU A 28 -14.61 2.97 15.23
CA LEU A 28 -14.56 3.60 16.55
C LEU A 28 -13.94 2.67 17.59
N ASN A 29 -14.25 1.37 17.52
CA ASN A 29 -13.73 0.37 18.45
C ASN A 29 -13.68 -1.01 17.76
N ALA A 30 -12.70 -1.83 18.14
CA ALA A 30 -12.58 -3.22 17.72
C ALA A 30 -12.20 -4.09 18.92
N SER A 31 -12.95 -5.18 19.12
CA SER A 31 -12.67 -6.22 20.10
C SER A 31 -12.66 -7.59 19.43
N ARG A 32 -12.42 -8.65 20.22
CA ARG A 32 -12.52 -10.03 19.73
C ARG A 32 -13.96 -10.42 19.36
N GLU A 33 -14.95 -9.77 19.96
CA GLU A 33 -16.36 -10.13 19.83
C GLU A 33 -17.10 -9.27 18.81
N GLY A 34 -16.60 -8.06 18.54
CA GLY A 34 -17.32 -7.13 17.69
C GLY A 34 -16.54 -5.89 17.28
N LEU A 35 -17.15 -5.15 16.36
CA LEU A 35 -16.69 -3.85 15.89
C LEU A 35 -17.75 -2.80 16.17
N VAL A 36 -17.32 -1.60 16.53
CA VAL A 36 -18.18 -0.41 16.56
C VAL A 36 -17.71 0.49 15.43
N VAL A 37 -18.59 0.71 14.45
CA VAL A 37 -18.27 1.53 13.27
C VAL A 37 -19.28 2.65 13.13
N ARG A 38 -18.84 3.77 12.57
CA ARG A 38 -19.71 4.88 12.15
C ARG A 38 -19.67 4.99 10.64
N LEU A 39 -20.82 4.92 9.99
CA LEU A 39 -20.90 5.16 8.54
C LEU A 39 -21.02 6.65 8.26
N ASP A 40 -20.39 7.12 7.19
CA ASP A 40 -20.35 8.54 6.85
C ASP A 40 -21.69 9.03 6.26
N THR A 41 -22.49 8.12 5.69
CA THR A 41 -23.76 8.44 5.04
C THR A 41 -24.94 7.77 5.75
N GLY A 42 -25.96 8.58 6.06
CA GLY A 42 -27.19 8.09 6.68
C GLY A 42 -28.03 7.21 5.74
N GLU A 43 -27.87 7.35 4.42
CA GLU A 43 -28.54 6.50 3.43
C GLU A 43 -28.17 5.02 3.57
N ALA A 44 -26.92 4.74 3.98
CA ALA A 44 -26.44 3.39 4.25
C ALA A 44 -27.30 2.67 5.28
N LEU A 45 -27.74 3.40 6.31
CA LEU A 45 -28.47 2.85 7.45
C LEU A 45 -29.89 2.47 7.08
N ARG A 46 -30.50 3.14 6.08
CA ARG A 46 -31.87 2.84 5.63
C ARG A 46 -31.99 1.45 5.02
N ALA A 47 -30.90 0.93 4.46
CA ALA A 47 -30.85 -0.41 3.89
C ALA A 47 -30.46 -1.49 4.91
N LEU A 48 -30.03 -1.11 6.12
CA LEU A 48 -29.49 -2.01 7.12
C LEU A 48 -30.55 -2.31 8.19
N ARG A 49 -30.54 -3.57 8.64
CA ARG A 49 -31.40 -4.07 9.71
C ARG A 49 -30.57 -4.93 10.65
N GLU A 50 -31.05 -5.08 11.88
CA GLU A 50 -30.46 -6.06 12.81
C GLU A 50 -30.47 -7.45 12.19
N GLY A 51 -29.39 -8.20 12.43
CA GLY A 51 -29.14 -9.48 11.81
C GLY A 51 -28.62 -9.42 10.36
N ALA A 52 -28.54 -8.25 9.72
CA ALA A 52 -27.98 -8.15 8.37
C ALA A 52 -26.49 -8.48 8.36
N SER A 53 -26.06 -9.33 7.42
CA SER A 53 -24.65 -9.61 7.20
C SER A 53 -23.98 -8.50 6.38
N LEU A 54 -22.78 -8.13 6.78
CA LEU A 54 -21.95 -7.12 6.16
C LEU A 54 -20.56 -7.69 5.88
N LEU A 55 -20.00 -7.39 4.72
CA LEU A 55 -18.59 -7.56 4.45
C LEU A 55 -17.88 -6.24 4.80
N VAL A 56 -17.09 -6.25 5.86
CA VAL A 56 -16.36 -5.07 6.35
C VAL A 56 -14.90 -5.18 5.95
N THR A 57 -14.40 -4.16 5.26
CA THR A 57 -12.96 -3.98 5.00
C THR A 57 -12.42 -2.88 5.92
N ILE A 58 -11.47 -3.25 6.78
CA ILE A 58 -10.75 -2.34 7.67
C ILE A 58 -9.45 -1.91 7.00
N ASN A 59 -9.26 -0.61 6.82
CA ASN A 59 -8.10 -0.03 6.16
C ASN A 59 -7.18 0.63 7.18
N SER A 60 -6.13 -0.08 7.61
CA SER A 60 -5.06 0.50 8.44
C SER A 60 -3.89 0.99 7.57
N ALA A 61 -2.95 1.70 8.19
CA ALA A 61 -1.71 2.13 7.54
C ALA A 61 -0.84 0.95 7.08
N GLU A 62 -0.93 -0.21 7.75
CA GLU A 62 -0.04 -1.35 7.51
C GLU A 62 -0.68 -2.48 6.70
N ALA A 63 -2.02 -2.60 6.76
CA ALA A 63 -2.74 -3.68 6.12
C ALA A 63 -4.20 -3.32 5.86
N ALA A 64 -4.80 -4.09 4.95
CA ALA A 64 -6.24 -4.20 4.84
C ALA A 64 -6.68 -5.52 5.45
N TYR A 65 -7.80 -5.52 6.16
CA TYR A 65 -8.44 -6.74 6.64
C TYR A 65 -9.86 -6.79 6.13
N GLU A 66 -10.31 -7.95 5.71
CA GLU A 66 -11.69 -8.21 5.30
C GLU A 66 -12.29 -9.25 6.23
N LEU A 67 -13.50 -8.99 6.72
CA LEU A 67 -14.25 -9.92 7.56
C LEU A 67 -15.75 -9.79 7.33
N THR A 68 -16.44 -10.90 7.49
CA THR A 68 -17.90 -10.93 7.54
C THR A 68 -18.34 -10.62 8.97
N THR A 69 -19.25 -9.66 9.08
CA THR A 69 -19.87 -9.27 10.33
C THR A 69 -21.39 -9.33 10.21
N GLN A 70 -22.08 -9.22 11.33
CA GLN A 70 -23.53 -9.15 11.40
C GLN A 70 -23.93 -7.94 12.26
N VAL A 71 -24.91 -7.17 11.81
CA VAL A 71 -25.44 -6.04 12.56
C VAL A 71 -26.12 -6.57 13.82
N ARG A 72 -25.60 -6.22 15.00
CA ARG A 72 -26.22 -6.54 16.29
C ARG A 72 -27.32 -5.53 16.62
N TYR A 73 -26.98 -4.24 16.58
CA TYR A 73 -27.94 -3.13 16.71
C TYR A 73 -27.41 -1.87 16.03
N ILE A 74 -28.33 -0.94 15.76
CA ILE A 74 -28.06 0.35 15.10
C ILE A 74 -28.44 1.47 16.06
N ASP A 75 -27.51 2.38 16.34
CA ASP A 75 -27.73 3.57 17.16
C ASP A 75 -27.33 4.83 16.39
N GLY A 76 -28.33 5.50 15.80
CA GLY A 76 -28.10 6.61 14.89
C GLY A 76 -27.20 6.18 13.72
N THR A 77 -26.03 6.82 13.58
CA THR A 77 -25.03 6.51 12.55
C THR A 77 -23.99 5.47 12.97
N VAL A 78 -24.11 4.94 14.18
CA VAL A 78 -23.19 3.96 14.75
C VAL A 78 -23.79 2.57 14.65
N LEU A 79 -23.00 1.63 14.15
CA LEU A 79 -23.37 0.22 14.07
C LEU A 79 -22.50 -0.58 15.02
N ASN A 80 -23.18 -1.44 15.78
CA ASN A 80 -22.52 -2.46 16.57
C ASN A 80 -22.57 -3.77 15.79
N LEU A 81 -21.41 -4.28 15.42
CA LEU A 81 -21.24 -5.41 14.53
C LEU A 81 -20.65 -6.57 15.30
N GLN A 82 -21.24 -7.76 15.15
CA GLN A 82 -20.67 -9.01 15.64
C GLN A 82 -19.79 -9.62 14.55
N ILE A 83 -18.60 -10.10 14.93
CA ILE A 83 -17.69 -10.78 13.99
C ILE A 83 -18.21 -12.20 13.73
N VAL A 84 -18.43 -12.54 12.46
CA VAL A 84 -18.92 -13.86 12.02
C VAL A 84 -17.80 -14.69 11.42
N SER A 85 -16.83 -14.05 10.76
CA SER A 85 -15.64 -14.73 10.22
C SER A 85 -14.35 -14.14 10.78
N PRO A 86 -13.28 -14.93 10.94
CA PRO A 86 -11.99 -14.38 11.33
C PRO A 86 -11.49 -13.33 10.31
N PRO A 87 -10.77 -12.29 10.76
CA PRO A 87 -10.19 -11.29 9.86
C PRO A 87 -9.21 -11.92 8.86
N LYS A 88 -9.48 -11.75 7.57
CA LYS A 88 -8.59 -12.15 6.49
C LYS A 88 -7.79 -10.95 6.02
N ARG A 89 -6.47 -11.01 6.05
CA ARG A 89 -5.63 -9.95 5.50
C ARG A 89 -5.83 -9.88 3.99
N LEU A 90 -6.23 -8.71 3.48
CA LEU A 90 -6.47 -8.47 2.07
C LEU A 90 -5.19 -7.89 1.44
N ASP A 91 -4.67 -8.58 0.42
CA ASP A 91 -3.57 -8.05 -0.38
C ASP A 91 -4.15 -7.07 -1.41
N ARG A 92 -4.03 -5.76 -1.15
CA ARG A 92 -4.47 -4.71 -2.08
C ARG A 92 -3.63 -4.66 -3.36
N ARG A 93 -2.55 -5.44 -3.46
CA ARG A 93 -1.65 -5.36 -4.60
C ARG A 93 -2.24 -6.11 -5.78
N ARG A 94 -2.43 -5.39 -6.88
CA ARG A 94 -2.79 -5.99 -8.17
C ARG A 94 -1.73 -6.98 -8.68
N ASN A 95 -0.47 -6.81 -8.25
CA ASN A 95 0.67 -7.60 -8.71
C ASN A 95 1.35 -8.24 -7.52
N ARG A 96 1.56 -9.56 -7.61
CA ARG A 96 2.35 -10.31 -6.63
C ARG A 96 3.75 -9.72 -6.57
N ARG A 97 4.29 -9.62 -5.35
CA ARG A 97 5.68 -9.22 -5.13
C ARG A 97 6.51 -10.44 -4.78
N TYR A 98 7.64 -10.56 -5.44
CA TYR A 98 8.57 -11.66 -5.27
C TYR A 98 9.74 -11.16 -4.42
N PRO A 99 10.11 -11.87 -3.34
CA PRO A 99 11.27 -11.50 -2.54
C PRO A 99 12.53 -11.65 -3.39
N VAL A 100 13.40 -10.65 -3.34
CA VAL A 100 14.69 -10.65 -4.04
C VAL A 100 15.74 -10.04 -3.12
N ASN A 101 17.01 -10.23 -3.47
CA ASN A 101 18.14 -9.56 -2.82
C ASN A 101 19.11 -9.10 -3.91
N LEU A 102 18.75 -8.03 -4.62
CA LEU A 102 19.50 -7.55 -5.78
C LEU A 102 20.24 -6.25 -5.45
N PRO A 103 21.51 -6.11 -5.86
CA PRO A 103 22.15 -4.80 -5.92
C PRO A 103 21.45 -3.96 -6.99
N VAL A 104 21.14 -2.72 -6.66
CA VAL A 104 20.47 -1.77 -7.54
C VAL A 104 21.24 -0.46 -7.49
N VAL A 105 21.59 0.09 -8.64
CA VAL A 105 22.08 1.47 -8.74
C VAL A 105 20.89 2.36 -9.00
N LEU A 106 20.73 3.40 -8.19
CA LEU A 106 19.64 4.38 -8.27
C LEU A 106 20.24 5.77 -8.54
N THR A 107 19.81 6.42 -9.61
CA THR A 107 20.26 7.78 -9.96
C THR A 107 19.06 8.73 -9.92
N PRO A 108 19.01 9.71 -8.99
CA PRO A 108 17.93 10.69 -8.97
C PRO A 108 17.89 11.52 -10.25
N ILE A 109 16.70 11.72 -10.83
CA ILE A 109 16.54 12.58 -12.01
C ILE A 109 16.14 13.97 -11.52
N LYS A 110 17.03 14.97 -11.68
CA LYS A 110 16.71 16.36 -11.39
C LYS A 110 15.76 16.92 -12.48
N PRO A 111 14.78 17.77 -12.11
CA PRO A 111 14.03 18.54 -13.09
C PRO A 111 14.98 19.41 -13.94
N ALA A 112 14.66 19.57 -15.23
CA ALA A 112 15.47 20.36 -16.17
C ALA A 112 15.64 21.85 -15.77
N GLU A 113 14.79 22.35 -14.86
CA GLU A 113 14.80 23.74 -14.38
C GLU A 113 15.81 23.96 -13.23
N SER A 114 16.41 22.90 -12.69
CA SER A 114 17.47 22.99 -11.69
C SER A 114 18.81 23.17 -12.41
N ALA A 115 19.25 24.41 -12.58
CA ALA A 115 20.49 24.80 -13.26
C ALA A 115 21.78 24.46 -12.49
N ASP A 116 21.71 23.60 -11.47
CA ASP A 116 22.90 23.13 -10.76
C ASP A 116 23.56 22.03 -11.60
N SER A 117 24.71 22.40 -12.18
CA SER A 117 25.56 21.63 -13.10
C SER A 117 26.16 20.33 -12.53
N ASP A 118 25.78 19.94 -11.32
CA ASP A 118 26.28 18.72 -10.70
C ASP A 118 25.50 17.51 -11.23
N GLU A 119 26.23 16.60 -11.88
CA GLU A 119 25.69 15.30 -12.29
C GLU A 119 25.04 14.62 -11.08
N PRO A 120 23.83 14.06 -11.23
CA PRO A 120 23.15 13.41 -10.12
C PRO A 120 23.98 12.21 -9.62
N GLU A 121 24.34 12.25 -8.34
CA GLU A 121 25.12 11.18 -7.71
C GLU A 121 24.33 9.87 -7.68
N ALA A 122 24.95 8.80 -8.17
CA ALA A 122 24.37 7.47 -8.16
C ALA A 122 24.45 6.85 -6.76
N LEU A 123 23.31 6.40 -6.25
CA LEU A 123 23.17 5.77 -4.94
C LEU A 123 23.16 4.25 -5.07
N GLN A 124 23.94 3.58 -4.23
CA GLN A 124 23.86 2.13 -4.07
C GLN A 124 22.63 1.77 -3.23
N ALA A 125 21.80 0.89 -3.78
CA ALA A 125 20.54 0.46 -3.20
C ALA A 125 20.45 -1.08 -3.20
N ARG A 126 19.55 -1.60 -2.37
CA ARG A 126 19.26 -3.04 -2.32
C ARG A 126 17.78 -3.30 -2.59
N GLY A 127 17.49 -4.00 -3.67
CA GLY A 127 16.15 -4.50 -3.99
C GLY A 127 15.77 -5.64 -3.07
N VAL A 128 14.65 -5.49 -2.35
CA VAL A 128 14.14 -6.49 -1.38
C VAL A 128 12.91 -7.24 -1.85
N ASN A 129 12.12 -6.63 -2.75
CA ASN A 129 11.08 -7.31 -3.49
C ASN A 129 10.79 -6.57 -4.78
N ILE A 130 10.36 -7.33 -5.79
CA ILE A 130 10.04 -6.84 -7.13
C ILE A 130 8.67 -7.36 -7.57
N SER A 131 7.97 -6.58 -8.38
CA SER A 131 6.83 -7.03 -9.18
C SER A 131 6.95 -6.49 -10.59
N ARG A 132 6.04 -6.90 -11.48
CA ARG A 132 5.98 -6.35 -12.85
C ARG A 132 5.85 -4.83 -12.94
N SER A 133 5.43 -4.15 -11.87
CA SER A 133 5.15 -2.71 -11.89
C SER A 133 6.04 -1.89 -10.97
N GLY A 134 6.97 -2.50 -10.24
CA GLY A 134 7.80 -1.75 -9.33
C GLY A 134 8.65 -2.60 -8.40
N MET A 135 9.36 -1.92 -7.51
CA MET A 135 10.31 -2.54 -6.60
C MET A 135 10.24 -1.87 -5.22
N ARG A 136 10.61 -2.60 -4.17
CA ARG A 136 10.96 -2.02 -2.89
C ARG A 136 12.47 -2.04 -2.75
N LEU A 137 13.04 -0.89 -2.39
CA LEU A 137 14.47 -0.68 -2.23
C LEU A 137 14.79 -0.29 -0.79
N ILE A 138 15.98 -0.67 -0.34
CA ILE A 138 16.64 -0.07 0.82
C ILE A 138 17.74 0.84 0.30
N VAL A 139 17.74 2.10 0.73
CA VAL A 139 18.66 3.15 0.29
C VAL A 139 19.29 3.84 1.52
N PRO A 140 20.50 4.43 1.38
CA PRO A 140 21.17 5.07 2.51
C PRO A 140 20.55 6.40 2.94
N GLN A 141 19.80 7.07 2.05
CA GLN A 141 19.24 8.41 2.31
C GLN A 141 17.78 8.53 1.90
N ALA A 142 17.10 9.51 2.47
CA ALA A 142 15.71 9.82 2.13
C ALA A 142 15.58 10.23 0.65
N LEU A 143 14.51 9.77 0.01
CA LEU A 143 14.05 10.27 -1.29
C LEU A 143 12.60 10.73 -1.15
N ALA A 144 12.31 11.91 -1.72
CA ALA A 144 10.98 12.48 -1.67
C ALA A 144 9.97 11.62 -2.43
N VAL A 145 8.78 11.42 -1.88
CA VAL A 145 7.67 10.80 -2.61
C VAL A 145 7.29 11.70 -3.79
N GLY A 146 7.10 11.11 -4.96
CA GLY A 146 6.88 11.79 -6.23
C GLY A 146 8.16 12.07 -7.03
N SER A 147 9.35 11.94 -6.42
CA SER A 147 10.61 12.07 -7.17
C SER A 147 10.78 10.95 -8.19
N VAL A 148 11.45 11.27 -9.30
CA VAL A 148 11.76 10.33 -10.38
C VAL A 148 13.22 9.91 -10.28
N VAL A 149 13.46 8.62 -10.47
CA VAL A 149 14.78 8.01 -10.41
C VAL A 149 14.99 7.10 -11.62
N GLU A 150 16.23 6.98 -12.06
CA GLU A 150 16.65 5.90 -12.94
C GLU A 150 17.21 4.74 -12.10
N LEU A 151 16.85 3.52 -12.46
CA LEU A 151 17.27 2.29 -11.80
C LEU A 151 18.06 1.44 -12.78
N SER A 152 19.15 0.85 -12.31
CA SER A 152 19.93 -0.15 -13.03
C SER A 152 20.17 -1.36 -12.14
N PHE A 153 19.76 -2.55 -12.59
CA PHE A 153 19.93 -3.79 -11.83
C PHE A 153 20.01 -5.01 -12.75
N SER A 154 20.79 -6.02 -12.34
CA SER A 154 20.94 -7.26 -13.10
C SER A 154 19.99 -8.34 -12.59
N LEU A 155 19.34 -9.05 -13.51
CA LEU A 155 18.50 -10.20 -13.21
C LEU A 155 19.22 -11.48 -13.65
N LEU A 156 19.34 -12.48 -12.76
CA LEU A 156 19.66 -13.89 -13.08
C LEU A 156 20.66 -14.09 -14.24
N ASN A 157 21.89 -13.58 -14.12
CA ASN A 157 22.95 -13.73 -15.12
C ASN A 157 22.64 -13.13 -16.51
N ALA A 158 21.68 -12.19 -16.60
CA ALA A 158 21.49 -11.42 -17.82
C ALA A 158 22.78 -10.67 -18.17
N GLU A 159 23.17 -10.73 -19.45
CA GLU A 159 24.36 -10.04 -19.96
C GLU A 159 24.24 -8.52 -19.84
N GLN A 160 23.02 -7.99 -19.87
CA GLN A 160 22.74 -6.56 -19.76
C GLN A 160 21.89 -6.24 -18.53
N PRO A 161 22.22 -5.17 -17.79
CA PRO A 161 21.40 -4.72 -16.68
C PRO A 161 20.07 -4.17 -17.20
N VAL A 162 19.00 -4.46 -16.48
CA VAL A 162 17.70 -3.84 -16.71
C VAL A 162 17.79 -2.38 -16.30
N ARG A 163 17.35 -1.49 -17.19
CA ARG A 163 17.23 -0.06 -16.92
C ARG A 163 15.78 0.38 -16.91
N ALA A 164 15.39 1.15 -15.90
CA ALA A 164 14.03 1.64 -15.77
C ALA A 164 13.98 3.02 -15.12
N LYS A 165 13.11 3.90 -15.61
CA LYS A 165 12.68 5.05 -14.82
C LYS A 165 11.57 4.64 -13.87
N ALA A 166 11.60 5.21 -12.68
CA ALA A 166 10.62 4.93 -11.66
C ALA A 166 10.29 6.16 -10.84
N GLU A 167 9.08 6.19 -10.32
CA GLU A 167 8.60 7.22 -9.40
C GLU A 167 8.58 6.66 -7.97
N VAL A 168 9.11 7.42 -7.01
CA VAL A 168 9.02 7.09 -5.59
C VAL A 168 7.56 7.24 -5.12
N ARG A 169 6.92 6.16 -4.71
CA ARG A 169 5.52 6.13 -4.25
C ARG A 169 5.39 6.07 -2.73
N TYR A 170 6.47 5.71 -2.04
CA TYR A 170 6.50 5.52 -0.61
C TYR A 170 7.95 5.65 -0.11
N ALA A 171 8.14 6.27 1.04
CA ALA A 171 9.41 6.32 1.74
C ALA A 171 9.16 6.23 3.25
N ARG A 172 10.00 5.44 3.95
CA ARG A 172 9.98 5.34 5.40
C ARG A 172 11.37 5.02 5.93
N GLU A 173 11.80 5.76 6.94
CA GLU A 173 13.02 5.47 7.68
C GLU A 173 12.91 4.13 8.44
N LEU A 174 14.01 3.41 8.50
CA LEU A 174 14.16 2.18 9.26
C LEU A 174 14.93 2.46 10.54
N SER A 175 14.79 1.60 11.55
CA SER A 175 15.54 1.71 12.79
C SER A 175 17.07 1.63 12.61
N SER A 176 17.54 1.18 11.44
CA SER A 176 18.97 1.16 11.07
C SER A 176 19.48 2.50 10.52
N GLY A 177 18.64 3.54 10.41
CA GLY A 177 18.96 4.80 9.74
C GLY A 177 18.90 4.76 8.21
N GLN A 178 18.70 3.57 7.63
CA GLN A 178 18.44 3.43 6.20
C GLN A 178 16.98 3.73 5.87
N TRP A 179 16.67 3.92 4.59
CA TRP A 179 15.33 4.23 4.12
C TRP A 179 14.76 3.09 3.28
N ALA A 180 13.56 2.66 3.62
CA ALA A 180 12.77 1.76 2.78
C ALA A 180 11.88 2.58 1.84
N ILE A 181 12.15 2.49 0.54
CA ILE A 181 11.36 3.17 -0.49
C ILE A 181 10.61 2.17 -1.37
N GLY A 182 9.43 2.54 -1.82
CA GLY A 182 8.67 1.83 -2.84
C GLY A 182 8.64 2.64 -4.11
N VAL A 183 9.08 2.06 -5.22
CA VAL A 183 9.11 2.71 -6.53
C VAL A 183 8.16 2.03 -7.49
N ARG A 184 7.54 2.81 -8.38
CA ARG A 184 6.71 2.33 -9.49
C ARG A 184 7.45 2.57 -10.79
N PHE A 185 7.64 1.54 -11.62
CA PHE A 185 8.23 1.71 -12.94
C PHE A 185 7.31 2.57 -13.82
N THR A 186 7.88 3.60 -14.43
CA THR A 186 7.18 4.51 -15.35
C THR A 186 7.64 4.31 -16.78
N GLU A 187 8.93 4.01 -16.99
CA GLU A 187 9.50 3.69 -18.29
C GLU A 187 10.50 2.54 -18.17
N MET A 188 10.51 1.65 -19.15
CA MET A 188 11.41 0.52 -19.24
C MET A 188 11.46 0.04 -20.69
N ALA A 189 12.59 -0.53 -21.13
CA ALA A 189 12.66 -1.18 -22.43
C ALA A 189 11.61 -2.31 -22.52
N ARG A 190 10.94 -2.42 -23.68
CA ARG A 190 9.86 -3.40 -23.87
C ARG A 190 10.34 -4.84 -23.66
N THR A 191 11.57 -5.14 -24.07
CA THR A 191 12.23 -6.44 -23.84
C THR A 191 12.33 -6.73 -22.35
N ASP A 192 12.82 -5.80 -21.56
CA ASP A 192 13.02 -5.95 -20.11
C ASP A 192 11.68 -6.10 -19.39
N ALA A 193 10.67 -5.33 -19.79
CA ALA A 193 9.32 -5.44 -19.25
C ALA A 193 8.72 -6.83 -19.50
N HIS A 194 8.91 -7.39 -20.72
CA HIS A 194 8.50 -8.76 -21.02
C HIS A 194 9.26 -9.79 -20.19
N TRP A 195 10.57 -9.61 -20.00
CA TRP A 195 11.38 -10.48 -19.15
C TRP A 195 10.91 -10.46 -17.69
N LEU A 196 10.62 -9.28 -17.13
CA LEU A 196 10.08 -9.15 -15.78
C LEU A 196 8.75 -9.89 -15.61
N VAL A 197 7.85 -9.80 -16.59
CA VAL A 197 6.56 -10.53 -16.52
C VAL A 197 6.77 -12.04 -16.54
N ARG A 198 7.78 -12.55 -17.27
CA ARG A 198 8.07 -13.99 -17.32
C ARG A 198 8.72 -14.50 -16.03
N LEU A 199 9.63 -13.72 -15.45
CA LEU A 199 10.32 -14.08 -14.20
C LEU A 199 9.45 -13.86 -12.95
N PHE A 200 8.54 -12.89 -13.02
CA PHE A 200 7.70 -12.45 -11.90
C PHE A 200 6.23 -12.29 -12.34
N PRO A 201 5.53 -13.41 -12.62
CA PRO A 201 4.16 -13.39 -13.14
C PRO A 201 3.12 -12.82 -12.16
#